data_AF-A0A355V392-F1
#
_entry.id   AF-A0A355V392-F1
#
_cell.length_a   1.000
_cell.length_b   1.000
_cell.length_c   1.000
_cell.angle_alpha   90.00
_cell.angle_beta   90.00
_cell.angle_gamma   90.00
#
_symmetry.space_group_name_H-M   'P 1'
#
loop_
_entity.id
_entity.type
_entity.pdbx_description
1 polymer ?
#
loop_
_entity_poly.entity_id
_entity_poly.type
_entity_poly.pdbx_seq_one_letter_code
_entity_poly.pdbx_strand_id
1 'polypeptide(L)'
;PTGDQPQAIESLTEGVLDGIRTQVLVGVTGSGKTFTMANVIKNVNRPTLVIAHNKTLAAQLCNEFKEFFPENRVEYFVSYYDYYQPE
;
A
#
# COMPACT_ATOMS: atom_id res chain seq x y z
N PRO A 1 -1.83 -14.82 -5.07
CA PRO A 1 -3.19 -14.31 -4.74
C PRO A 1 -4.14 -15.47 -4.45
N THR A 2 -4.97 -15.39 -3.41
CA THR A 2 -5.93 -16.44 -3.01
C THR A 2 -7.26 -15.81 -2.59
N GLY A 3 -8.34 -16.60 -2.54
CA GLY A 3 -9.67 -16.10 -2.17
C GLY A 3 -10.16 -14.99 -3.10
N ASP A 4 -10.68 -13.91 -2.54
CA ASP A 4 -11.22 -12.75 -3.28
C ASP A 4 -10.13 -11.79 -3.81
N GLN A 5 -8.85 -12.04 -3.47
CA GLN A 5 -7.75 -11.16 -3.88
C GLN A 5 -7.62 -10.98 -5.41
N PRO A 6 -7.72 -12.03 -6.26
CA PRO A 6 -7.57 -11.86 -7.71
C PRO A 6 -8.57 -10.84 -8.28
N GLN A 7 -9.84 -10.95 -7.91
CA GLN A 7 -10.89 -10.07 -8.40
C GLN A 7 -10.70 -8.62 -7.89
N ALA A 8 -10.30 -8.47 -6.62
CA ALA A 8 -10.00 -7.15 -6.06
C ALA A 8 -8.80 -6.49 -6.76
N ILE A 9 -7.75 -7.27 -7.08
CA ILE A 9 -6.57 -6.77 -7.81
C ILE A 9 -6.97 -6.31 -9.21
N GLU A 10 -7.74 -7.12 -9.93
CA GLU A 10 -8.19 -6.84 -11.30
C GLU A 10 -9.02 -5.54 -11.32
N SER A 11 -10.10 -5.48 -10.54
CA SER A 11 -11.01 -4.33 -10.52
C SER A 11 -10.32 -3.03 -10.13
N LEU A 12 -9.44 -3.05 -9.11
CA LEU A 12 -8.69 -1.85 -8.71
C LEU A 12 -7.66 -1.43 -9.76
N THR A 13 -7.00 -2.40 -10.41
CA THR A 13 -6.02 -2.13 -11.48
C THR A 13 -6.72 -1.44 -12.65
N GLU A 14 -7.83 -2.01 -13.14
CA GLU A 14 -8.64 -1.44 -14.22
C GLU A 14 -9.10 -0.04 -13.88
N GLY A 15 -9.67 0.17 -12.69
CA GLY A 15 -10.13 1.50 -12.29
C GLY A 15 -9.01 2.55 -12.28
N VAL A 16 -7.78 2.19 -11.92
CA VAL A 16 -6.64 3.13 -12.00
C VAL A 16 -6.28 3.45 -13.45
N LEU A 17 -6.28 2.44 -14.33
CA LEU A 17 -5.96 2.58 -15.75
C LEU A 17 -7.03 3.36 -16.52
N ASP A 18 -8.30 3.21 -16.13
CA ASP A 18 -9.44 3.95 -16.68
C ASP A 18 -9.53 5.41 -16.16
N GLY A 19 -8.62 5.80 -15.26
CA GLY A 19 -8.55 7.15 -14.71
C GLY A 19 -9.56 7.44 -13.61
N ILE A 20 -10.16 6.40 -12.99
CA ILE A 20 -11.01 6.56 -11.81
C ILE A 20 -10.16 7.11 -10.67
N ARG A 21 -10.46 8.36 -10.26
CA ARG A 21 -9.66 9.10 -9.28
C ARG A 21 -9.72 8.53 -7.87
N THR A 22 -10.82 7.89 -7.49
CA THR A 22 -11.06 7.43 -6.12
C THR A 22 -11.68 6.05 -6.14
N GLN A 23 -11.07 5.13 -5.42
CA GLN A 23 -11.50 3.74 -5.31
C GLN A 23 -11.32 3.27 -3.87
N VAL A 24 -12.11 2.28 -3.45
CA VAL A 24 -12.08 1.75 -2.08
C VAL A 24 -11.93 0.24 -2.13
N LEU A 25 -10.86 -0.28 -1.52
CA LEU A 25 -10.71 -1.71 -1.24
C LEU A 25 -11.45 -2.06 0.05
N VAL A 26 -12.61 -2.71 -0.06
CA VAL A 26 -13.34 -3.24 1.09
C VAL A 26 -12.80 -4.64 1.39
N GLY A 27 -12.04 -4.77 2.49
CA GLY A 27 -11.44 -6.05 2.87
C GLY A 27 -11.40 -6.27 4.38
N VAL A 28 -11.79 -7.47 4.82
CA VAL A 28 -11.75 -7.88 6.23
C VAL A 28 -10.31 -7.98 6.77
N THR A 29 -10.14 -8.00 8.08
CA THR A 29 -8.83 -8.22 8.71
C THR A 29 -8.29 -9.60 8.33
N GLY A 30 -7.00 -9.71 8.06
CA GLY A 30 -6.36 -10.97 7.65
C GLY A 30 -6.52 -11.35 6.17
N SER A 31 -7.24 -10.56 5.36
CA SER A 31 -7.47 -10.87 3.93
C SER A 31 -6.27 -10.62 3.01
N GLY A 32 -5.12 -10.19 3.54
CA GLY A 32 -3.94 -9.86 2.73
C GLY A 32 -4.06 -8.56 1.94
N LYS A 33 -4.57 -7.49 2.58
CA LYS A 33 -4.72 -6.16 1.95
C LYS A 33 -3.40 -5.59 1.41
N THR A 34 -2.29 -5.73 2.14
CA THR A 34 -0.99 -5.25 1.65
C THR A 34 -0.56 -5.96 0.38
N PHE A 35 -0.68 -7.29 0.34
CA PHE A 35 -0.36 -8.09 -0.84
C PHE A 35 -1.26 -7.74 -2.04
N THR A 36 -2.55 -7.48 -1.78
CA THR A 36 -3.50 -7.00 -2.80
C THR A 36 -3.01 -5.67 -3.39
N MET A 37 -2.71 -4.68 -2.54
CA MET A 37 -2.22 -3.38 -2.99
C MET A 37 -0.85 -3.47 -3.67
N ALA A 38 0.04 -4.37 -3.24
CA ALA A 38 1.32 -4.61 -3.92
C ALA A 38 1.12 -5.09 -5.37
N ASN A 39 0.17 -5.99 -5.61
CA ASN A 39 -0.13 -6.43 -6.98
C ASN A 39 -0.73 -5.30 -7.82
N VAL A 40 -1.62 -4.47 -7.24
CA VAL A 40 -2.13 -3.28 -7.94
C VAL A 40 -0.98 -2.33 -8.32
N ILE A 41 -0.10 -2.00 -7.36
CA ILE A 41 1.08 -1.15 -7.60
C ILE A 41 1.96 -1.73 -8.71
N LYS A 42 2.22 -3.04 -8.68
CA LYS A 42 2.99 -3.74 -9.71
C LYS A 42 2.34 -3.61 -11.10
N ASN A 43 1.03 -3.83 -11.19
CA ASN A 43 0.31 -3.81 -12.46
C ASN A 43 0.28 -2.41 -13.08
N VAL A 44 0.02 -1.38 -12.28
CA VAL A 44 -0.05 0.00 -12.77
C VAL A 44 1.34 0.61 -13.01
N ASN A 45 2.37 0.09 -12.34
CA ASN A 45 3.77 0.48 -12.47
C ASN A 45 4.00 2.01 -12.35
N ARG A 46 3.44 2.61 -11.30
CA ARG A 46 3.56 4.05 -11.01
C ARG A 46 4.16 4.28 -9.61
N PRO A 47 4.97 5.34 -9.42
CA PRO A 47 5.40 5.74 -8.09
C PRO A 47 4.19 5.94 -7.17
N THR A 48 4.22 5.31 -6.00
CA THR A 48 3.07 5.22 -5.10
C THR A 48 3.44 5.70 -3.70
N LEU A 49 2.56 6.49 -3.09
CA LEU A 49 2.65 6.93 -1.70
C LEU A 49 1.61 6.16 -0.87
N VAL A 50 2.07 5.44 0.15
CA VAL A 50 1.19 4.77 1.12
C VAL A 50 1.24 5.56 2.43
N ILE A 51 0.07 6.01 2.89
CA ILE A 51 -0.07 6.81 4.13
C ILE A 51 -0.70 5.94 5.21
N ALA A 52 -0.05 5.87 6.37
CA ALA A 52 -0.56 5.18 7.55
C ALA A 52 -0.73 6.16 8.71
N HIS A 53 -1.71 5.90 9.57
CA HIS A 53 -2.10 6.82 10.65
C HIS A 53 -1.17 6.79 11.88
N ASN A 54 -0.22 5.84 11.94
CA ASN A 54 0.73 5.74 13.04
C ASN A 54 2.08 5.16 12.58
N LYS A 55 3.14 5.43 13.36
CA LYS A 55 4.53 5.01 13.04
C LYS A 55 4.67 3.48 12.99
N THR A 56 3.99 2.75 13.87
CA THR A 56 4.10 1.27 13.94
C THR A 56 3.59 0.61 12.67
N LEU A 57 2.39 0.98 12.22
CA LEU A 57 1.79 0.46 10.98
C LEU A 57 2.59 0.91 9.76
N ALA A 58 3.09 2.15 9.75
CA ALA A 58 3.93 2.65 8.66
C ALA A 58 5.22 1.81 8.52
N ALA A 59 5.87 1.47 9.64
CA ALA A 59 7.05 0.62 9.65
C ALA A 59 6.74 -0.81 9.20
N GLN A 60 5.63 -1.40 9.67
CA GLN A 60 5.17 -2.73 9.24
C GLN A 60 4.95 -2.79 7.72
N LEU A 61 4.19 -1.84 7.17
CA LEU A 61 3.92 -1.75 5.73
C LEU A 61 5.21 -1.57 4.93
N CYS A 62 6.15 -0.73 5.39
CA CYS A 62 7.42 -0.55 4.71
C CYS A 62 8.21 -1.86 4.61
N ASN A 63 8.27 -2.64 5.69
CA ASN A 63 8.94 -3.93 5.68
C ASN A 63 8.25 -4.94 4.75
N GLU A 64 6.92 -5.04 4.81
CA GLU A 64 6.15 -5.90 3.89
C GLU A 64 6.39 -5.51 2.42
N PHE A 65 6.40 -4.22 2.09
CA PHE A 65 6.68 -3.77 0.73
C PHE A 65 8.13 -4.01 0.29
N LYS A 66 9.11 -3.91 1.18
CA LYS A 66 10.51 -4.31 0.87
C LYS A 66 10.61 -5.79 0.55
N GLU A 67 9.87 -6.64 1.25
CA GLU A 67 9.82 -8.08 0.97
C GLU A 67 9.12 -8.37 -0.37
N PHE A 68 8.03 -7.67 -0.68
CA PHE A 68 7.32 -7.84 -1.97
C PHE A 68 8.11 -7.29 -3.16
N PHE A 69 8.96 -6.28 -2.94
CA PHE A 69 9.68 -5.57 -3.99
C PHE A 69 11.19 -5.44 -3.67
N PRO A 70 11.93 -6.55 -3.58
CA PRO A 70 13.33 -6.55 -3.12
C PRO A 70 14.27 -5.76 -4.03
N GLU A 71 13.94 -5.65 -5.32
CA GLU A 71 14.74 -4.95 -6.33
C GLU A 71 14.25 -3.52 -6.60
N ASN A 72 13.23 -3.02 -5.88
CA ASN A 72 12.69 -1.69 -6.07
C ASN A 72 13.03 -0.76 -4.89
N ARG A 73 12.98 0.55 -5.17
CA ARG A 73 13.20 1.58 -4.14
C ARG A 73 11.96 1.72 -3.24
N VAL A 74 11.98 1.07 -2.09
CA VAL A 74 10.95 1.20 -1.03
C VAL A 74 11.50 2.05 0.12
N GLU A 75 10.89 3.22 0.33
CA GLU A 75 11.36 4.24 1.26
C GLU A 75 10.41 4.43 2.45
N TYR A 76 10.96 4.89 3.56
CA TYR A 76 10.22 5.18 4.78
C TYR A 76 10.36 6.66 5.15
N PHE A 77 9.24 7.38 5.20
CA PHE A 77 9.22 8.81 5.52
C PHE A 77 8.31 9.09 6.71
N VAL A 78 8.91 9.44 7.85
CA VAL A 78 8.22 9.80 9.09
C VAL A 78 8.93 10.95 9.78
N SER A 79 8.23 11.64 10.68
CA SER A 79 8.86 12.63 11.55
C SER A 79 9.98 11.97 12.37
N TYR A 80 11.16 12.61 12.33
CA TYR A 80 12.31 12.23 13.14
C TYR A 80 12.15 12.62 14.61
N TYR A 81 11.16 13.46 14.94
CA TYR A 81 10.86 13.83 16.32
C TYR A 81 10.01 12.74 17.00
N ASP A 82 10.51 12.25 18.13
CA ASP A 82 9.75 11.38 19.03
C ASP A 82 8.80 12.17 19.92
N TYR A 83 9.19 13.40 20.27
CA TYR A 83 8.35 14.37 20.94
C TYR A 83 8.53 15.73 20.26
N TYR A 84 7.42 16.35 19.88
CA TYR A 84 7.40 17.71 19.37
C TYR A 84 6.49 18.53 20.27
N GLN A 85 7.07 19.53 20.92
CA GLN A 85 6.32 20.57 21.61
C GLN A 85 6.28 21.77 20.64
N PRO A 86 5.10 22.17 20.13
CA PRO A 86 4.98 23.40 19.35
C PRO A 86 5.37 24.61 20.21
N GLU A 87 5.97 25.63 19.58
CA GLU A 87 6.21 26.94 20.21
C GLU A 87 4.92 27.61 20.68
#